data_AF-A0A4S2AIC3-F1
#
_entry.id   AF-A0A4S2AIC3-F1
#
_cell.length_a   1.000
_cell.length_b   1.000
_cell.length_c   1.000
_cell.angle_alpha   90.00
_cell.angle_beta   90.00
_cell.angle_gamma   90.00
#
_symmetry.space_group_name_H-M   'P 1'
#
loop_
_entity.id
_entity.type
_entity.pdbx_description
1 polymer ?
#
loop_
_entity_poly.entity_id
_entity_poly.type
_entity_poly.pdbx_seq_one_letter_code
_entity_poly.pdbx_strand_id
1 'polypeptide(L)'
;MLEDTLKVLPAIDQIANGNHLLMMKAVIPYLPQPAQQIMALYAKASELTNILGFYQSSPDMSVCSTDTGHVPLSDMLQDIRCFCSQETLNTLDQLSGLMQMMELFGVMQNANENPDMLKNLLTPEQQVMFETCQSMFENDIPNA
;
A
#
# COMPACT_ATOMS: atom_id res chain seq x y z
N MET A 1 -25.62 11.43 -2.04
CA MET A 1 -25.73 10.43 -3.13
C MET A 1 -24.69 10.61 -4.23
N LEU A 2 -24.28 11.83 -4.63
CA LEU A 2 -23.12 12.01 -5.53
C LEU A 2 -21.77 11.96 -4.79
N GLU A 3 -21.74 12.37 -3.52
CA GLU A 3 -20.51 12.43 -2.72
C GLU A 3 -19.97 11.05 -2.30
N ASP A 4 -20.81 10.02 -2.21
CA ASP A 4 -20.39 8.66 -1.83
C ASP A 4 -19.76 7.88 -2.98
N THR A 5 -20.10 8.19 -4.24
CA THR A 5 -19.50 7.53 -5.41
C THR A 5 -18.15 8.14 -5.78
N LEU A 6 -17.93 9.41 -5.43
CA LEU A 6 -16.65 10.12 -5.59
C LEU A 6 -15.57 9.66 -4.60
N LYS A 7 -15.96 9.06 -3.47
CA LYS A 7 -15.04 8.60 -2.41
C LYS A 7 -14.19 7.38 -2.76
N VAL A 8 -14.47 6.69 -3.86
CA VAL A 8 -13.71 5.51 -4.32
C VAL A 8 -13.09 5.74 -5.71
N LEU A 9 -12.65 6.96 -5.99
CA LEU A 9 -11.85 7.22 -7.17
C LEU A 9 -10.37 7.01 -6.84
N PRO A 10 -9.64 6.19 -7.61
CA PRO A 10 -8.18 6.14 -7.54
C PRO A 10 -7.57 7.55 -7.59
N ALA A 11 -6.42 7.73 -6.95
CA ALA A 11 -5.77 9.05 -6.88
C ALA A 11 -5.56 9.69 -8.26
N ILE A 12 -5.24 8.88 -9.27
CA ILE A 12 -5.09 9.33 -10.66
C ILE A 12 -6.40 9.89 -11.24
N ASP A 13 -7.54 9.29 -10.93
CA ASP A 13 -8.84 9.77 -11.38
C ASP A 13 -9.23 11.06 -10.66
N GLN A 14 -8.86 11.22 -9.39
CA GLN A 14 -9.06 12.48 -8.67
C GLN A 14 -8.30 13.62 -9.35
N ILE A 15 -7.04 13.37 -9.72
CA ILE A 15 -6.19 14.32 -10.47
C ILE A 15 -6.80 14.64 -11.84
N ALA A 16 -7.25 13.62 -12.58
CA ALA A 16 -7.77 13.80 -13.93
C ALA A 16 -9.06 14.63 -13.94
N ASN A 17 -9.91 14.44 -12.94
CA ASN A 17 -11.26 14.97 -12.90
C ASN A 17 -11.36 16.37 -12.28
N GLY A 18 -10.71 16.65 -11.15
CA GLY A 18 -10.98 17.88 -10.39
C GLY A 18 -12.48 18.10 -10.08
N ASN A 19 -12.84 19.28 -9.56
CA ASN A 19 -14.23 19.53 -9.11
C ASN A 19 -15.23 19.82 -10.25
N HIS A 20 -14.78 20.48 -11.32
CA HIS A 20 -15.67 21.02 -12.35
C HIS A 20 -15.84 20.10 -13.57
N LEU A 21 -14.86 19.25 -13.88
CA LEU A 21 -14.93 18.34 -15.02
C LEU A 21 -15.96 17.22 -14.79
N LEU A 22 -16.16 16.79 -13.54
CA LEU A 22 -17.20 15.82 -13.19
C LEU A 22 -18.60 16.36 -13.41
N MET A 23 -18.83 17.63 -13.04
CA MET A 23 -20.09 18.31 -13.34
C MET A 23 -20.33 18.38 -14.85
N MET A 24 -19.30 18.73 -15.63
CA MET A 24 -19.41 18.74 -17.09
C MET A 24 -19.72 17.35 -17.65
N LYS A 25 -19.04 16.30 -17.17
CA LYS A 25 -19.27 14.91 -17.59
C LYS A 25 -20.69 14.44 -17.28
N ALA A 26 -21.24 14.82 -16.13
CA ALA A 26 -22.60 14.48 -15.74
C ALA A 26 -23.66 15.04 -16.70
N VAL A 27 -23.36 16.12 -17.42
CA VAL A 27 -24.26 16.72 -18.41
C VAL A 27 -24.25 15.97 -19.75
N ILE A 28 -23.17 15.25 -20.08
CA ILE A 28 -22.97 14.62 -21.40
C ILE A 28 -24.15 13.73 -21.82
N PRO A 29 -24.69 12.82 -20.97
CA PRO A 29 -25.80 11.94 -21.37
C PRO A 29 -27.07 12.67 -21.82
N TYR A 30 -27.24 13.94 -21.42
CA TYR A 30 -28.41 14.76 -21.74
C TYR A 30 -28.25 15.57 -23.04
N LEU A 31 -27.08 15.54 -23.68
CA LEU A 31 -26.82 16.26 -24.93
C LEU A 31 -27.29 15.45 -26.16
N PRO A 32 -27.53 16.08 -27.31
CA PRO A 32 -27.76 15.36 -28.57
C PRO A 32 -26.50 14.62 -29.03
N GLN A 33 -26.67 13.47 -29.70
CA GLN A 33 -25.58 12.52 -30.02
C GLN A 33 -24.29 13.14 -30.61
N PRO A 34 -24.35 14.09 -31.58
CA PRO A 34 -23.12 14.72 -32.09
C PRO A 34 -22.37 15.51 -31.02
N ALA A 35 -23.09 16.21 -30.14
CA ALA A 35 -22.51 16.97 -29.04
C ALA A 35 -21.98 16.05 -27.93
N GLN A 36 -22.61 14.89 -27.69
CA GLN A 36 -22.09 13.90 -26.74
C GLN A 36 -20.69 13.44 -27.13
N GLN A 37 -20.48 13.10 -28.41
CA GLN A 37 -19.19 12.64 -28.91
C GLN A 37 -18.09 13.69 -28.72
N ILE A 38 -18.36 14.93 -29.13
CA ILE A 38 -17.40 16.03 -29.01
C ILE A 38 -17.10 16.34 -27.55
N MET A 39 -18.12 16.40 -26.68
CA MET A 39 -17.94 16.69 -25.26
C MET A 39 -17.25 15.55 -24.52
N ALA A 40 -17.51 14.29 -24.87
CA ALA A 40 -16.79 13.15 -24.32
C ALA A 40 -15.31 13.18 -24.69
N LEU A 41 -14.99 13.49 -25.96
CA LEU A 41 -13.61 13.63 -26.41
C LEU A 41 -12.90 14.79 -25.70
N TYR A 42 -13.56 15.94 -25.59
CA TYR A 42 -13.03 17.09 -24.84
C TYR A 42 -12.75 16.72 -23.38
N ALA A 43 -13.68 16.04 -22.73
CA ALA A 43 -13.53 15.61 -21.34
C ALA A 43 -12.30 14.68 -21.16
N LYS A 44 -12.05 13.77 -22.11
CA LYS A 44 -10.85 12.91 -22.10
C LYS A 44 -9.55 13.64 -22.40
N ALA A 45 -9.56 14.59 -23.33
CA ALA A 45 -8.40 15.44 -23.58
C ALA A 45 -8.04 16.30 -22.36
N SER A 46 -9.05 16.81 -21.65
CA SER A 46 -8.86 17.57 -20.42
C SER A 46 -8.32 16.69 -19.28
N GLU A 47 -8.82 15.47 -19.10
CA GLU A 47 -8.27 14.50 -18.14
C GLU A 47 -6.77 14.29 -18.36
N LEU A 48 -6.38 14.02 -19.61
CA LEU A 48 -4.99 13.78 -19.98
C LEU A 48 -4.11 15.01 -19.71
N THR A 49 -4.61 16.20 -20.05
CA THR A 49 -3.89 17.46 -19.81
C THR A 49 -3.69 17.70 -18.32
N ASN A 50 -4.71 17.42 -17.50
CA ASN A 50 -4.63 17.56 -16.04
C ASN A 50 -3.60 16.59 -15.44
N ILE A 51 -3.62 15.32 -15.87
CA ILE A 51 -2.65 14.32 -15.42
C ILE A 51 -1.22 14.73 -15.80
N LEU A 52 -0.99 15.10 -17.06
CA LEU A 52 0.33 15.53 -17.52
C LEU A 52 0.80 16.77 -16.78
N GLY A 53 -0.07 17.77 -16.59
CA GLY A 53 0.24 18.99 -15.84
C GLY A 53 0.62 18.69 -14.38
N PHE A 54 -0.08 17.78 -13.72
CA PHE A 54 0.21 17.37 -12.34
C PHE A 54 1.61 16.75 -12.21
N TYR A 55 1.95 15.78 -13.07
CA TYR A 55 3.25 15.11 -13.01
C TYR A 55 4.40 15.96 -13.56
N GLN A 56 4.15 16.89 -14.49
CA GLN A 56 5.16 17.85 -14.97
C GLN A 56 5.45 18.97 -13.95
N SER A 57 4.44 19.37 -13.16
CA SER A 57 4.58 20.41 -12.13
C SER A 57 5.14 19.89 -10.80
N SER A 58 5.49 18.60 -10.73
CA SER A 58 6.05 17.95 -9.55
C SER A 58 7.57 17.66 -9.63
N PRO A 59 8.45 18.58 -10.08
CA PRO A 59 9.89 18.28 -10.09
C PRO A 59 10.54 18.43 -8.71
N ASP A 60 9.93 19.14 -7.74
CA ASP A 60 10.58 19.51 -6.46
C ASP A 60 9.65 19.42 -5.23
N MET A 61 9.20 18.22 -4.88
CA MET A 61 8.84 17.92 -3.48
C MET A 61 9.92 17.03 -2.83
N SER A 62 11.19 17.34 -3.12
CA SER A 62 12.39 16.64 -2.65
C SER A 62 13.01 17.28 -1.40
N VAL A 63 12.41 18.32 -0.80
CA VAL A 63 13.12 19.15 0.20
C VAL A 63 12.68 18.98 1.66
N CYS A 64 11.51 18.42 1.98
CA CYS A 64 11.08 18.32 3.39
C CYS A 64 10.27 17.07 3.76
N SER A 65 10.70 15.87 3.35
CA SER A 65 10.28 14.65 4.04
C SER A 65 11.44 13.69 4.16
N THR A 66 11.89 13.52 5.39
CA THR A 66 12.70 12.41 5.87
C THR A 66 12.12 11.07 5.42
N ASP A 67 13.02 10.15 5.09
CA ASP A 67 12.84 8.76 4.64
C ASP A 67 12.40 8.55 3.18
N THR A 68 13.43 8.26 2.39
CA THR A 68 13.45 7.50 1.13
C THR A 68 12.11 6.85 0.70
N GLY A 69 11.31 7.57 -0.09
CA GLY A 69 10.82 7.22 -1.43
C GLY A 69 10.30 5.81 -1.76
N HIS A 70 10.09 4.91 -0.80
CA HIS A 70 9.68 3.54 -1.05
C HIS A 70 8.44 3.24 -0.22
N VAL A 71 7.26 3.40 -0.82
CA VAL A 71 6.02 2.87 -0.25
C VAL A 71 6.20 1.35 -0.19
N PRO A 72 6.05 0.71 0.99
CA PRO A 72 6.21 -0.73 1.09
C PRO A 72 5.13 -1.41 0.25
N LEU A 73 5.50 -2.51 -0.40
CA LEU A 73 4.60 -3.24 -1.30
C LEU A 73 3.32 -3.66 -0.57
N SER A 74 3.40 -3.98 0.72
CA SER A 74 2.25 -4.30 1.58
C SER A 74 1.15 -3.23 1.56
N ASP A 75 1.54 -1.96 1.65
CA ASP A 75 0.61 -0.85 1.75
C ASP A 75 -0.07 -0.60 0.40
N MET A 76 0.72 -0.67 -0.69
CA MET A 76 0.17 -0.64 -2.04
C MET A 76 -0.81 -1.79 -2.30
N LEU A 77 -0.47 -3.01 -1.86
CA LEU A 77 -1.35 -4.17 -2.00
C LEU A 77 -2.62 -4.03 -1.18
N GLN A 78 -2.53 -3.41 0.00
CA GLN A 78 -3.69 -3.10 0.83
C GLN A 78 -4.63 -2.10 0.15
N ASP A 79 -4.08 -1.06 -0.50
CA ASP A 79 -4.86 -0.04 -1.18
C ASP A 79 -5.60 -0.57 -2.42
N ILE A 80 -4.99 -1.49 -3.18
CA ILE A 80 -5.64 -2.06 -4.37
C ILE A 80 -6.72 -3.09 -4.05
N ARG A 81 -6.78 -3.63 -2.81
CA ARG A 81 -7.76 -4.66 -2.42
C ARG A 81 -9.20 -4.24 -2.72
N CYS A 82 -9.53 -2.95 -2.55
CA CYS A 82 -10.88 -2.45 -2.80
C CYS A 82 -11.32 -2.50 -4.28
N PHE A 83 -10.38 -2.71 -5.20
CA PHE A 83 -10.64 -2.84 -6.65
C PHE A 83 -10.53 -4.28 -7.15
N CYS A 84 -10.22 -5.25 -6.27
CA CYS A 84 -10.01 -6.64 -6.63
C CYS A 84 -11.32 -7.47 -6.56
N SER A 85 -11.42 -8.50 -7.41
CA SER A 85 -12.45 -9.52 -7.29
C SER A 85 -12.13 -10.47 -6.11
N GLN A 86 -13.11 -11.25 -5.66
CA GLN A 86 -12.89 -12.20 -4.55
C GLN A 86 -11.78 -13.22 -4.84
N GLU A 87 -11.64 -13.66 -6.08
CA GLU A 87 -10.57 -14.56 -6.49
C GLU A 87 -9.19 -13.88 -6.38
N THR A 88 -9.09 -12.63 -6.85
CA THR A 88 -7.85 -11.84 -6.77
C THR A 88 -7.50 -11.44 -5.33
N LEU A 89 -8.50 -11.24 -4.47
CA LEU A 89 -8.25 -11.01 -3.03
C LEU A 89 -7.60 -12.23 -2.38
N ASN A 90 -8.09 -13.43 -2.68
CA ASN A 90 -7.51 -14.66 -2.14
C ASN A 90 -6.04 -14.85 -2.59
N THR A 91 -5.69 -14.48 -3.83
CA THR A 91 -4.30 -14.54 -4.30
C THR A 91 -3.44 -13.46 -3.66
N LEU A 92 -3.97 -12.25 -3.45
CA LEU A 92 -3.29 -11.19 -2.70
C LEU A 92 -3.02 -11.59 -1.26
N ASP A 93 -3.96 -12.27 -0.60
CA ASP A 93 -3.80 -12.77 0.77
C ASP A 93 -2.69 -13.81 0.86
N GLN A 94 -2.62 -14.72 -0.12
CA GLN A 94 -1.54 -15.71 -0.23
C GLN A 94 -0.18 -15.04 -0.44
N LEU A 95 -0.09 -14.03 -1.30
CA LEU A 95 1.14 -13.26 -1.53
C LEU A 95 1.57 -12.48 -0.28
N SER A 96 0.62 -11.85 0.43
CA SER A 96 0.87 -11.19 1.70
C SER A 96 1.42 -12.14 2.76
N GLY A 97 0.87 -13.35 2.86
CA GLY A 97 1.38 -14.39 3.77
C GLY A 97 2.79 -14.84 3.39
N LEU A 98 3.07 -15.01 2.11
CA LEU A 98 4.41 -15.36 1.61
C LEU A 98 5.46 -14.28 1.90
N MET A 99 5.10 -13.00 1.75
CA MET A 99 6.01 -11.90 2.08
C MET A 99 6.35 -11.85 3.57
N GLN A 100 5.35 -12.01 4.45
CA GLN A 100 5.57 -12.10 5.89
C GLN A 100 6.47 -13.30 6.25
N MET A 101 6.26 -14.45 5.60
CA MET A 101 7.14 -15.61 5.78
C MET A 101 8.57 -15.35 5.31
N MET A 102 8.78 -14.62 4.21
CA MET A 102 10.11 -14.25 3.74
C MET A 102 10.81 -13.25 4.65
N GLU A 103 10.09 -12.27 5.20
CA GLU A 103 10.63 -11.34 6.19
C GLU A 103 11.05 -12.09 7.46
N LEU A 104 10.20 -12.99 7.97
CA LEU A 104 10.53 -13.86 9.10
C LEU A 104 11.75 -14.74 8.79
N PHE A 105 11.82 -15.34 7.60
CA PHE A 105 12.97 -16.17 7.20
C PHE A 105 14.26 -15.34 7.09
N GLY A 106 14.18 -14.12 6.55
CA GLY A 106 15.31 -13.19 6.50
C GLY A 106 15.79 -12.79 7.90
N VAL A 107 14.87 -12.52 8.82
CA VAL A 107 15.21 -12.27 10.23
C VAL A 107 15.84 -13.50 10.87
N MET A 108 15.32 -14.71 10.62
CA MET A 108 15.91 -15.94 11.15
C MET A 108 17.30 -16.23 10.60
N GLN A 109 17.54 -15.94 9.32
CA GLN A 109 18.86 -16.05 8.69
C GLN A 109 19.84 -15.05 9.30
N ASN A 110 19.43 -13.80 9.51
CA ASN A 110 20.24 -12.77 10.18
C ASN A 110 20.43 -13.06 11.68
N ALA A 111 19.45 -13.68 12.34
CA ALA A 111 19.54 -14.11 13.74
C ALA A 111 20.56 -15.23 13.96
N ASN A 112 20.80 -16.06 12.94
CA ASN A 112 21.88 -17.05 12.97
C ASN A 112 23.27 -16.38 13.00
N GLU A 113 23.37 -15.11 12.59
CA GLU A 113 24.59 -14.29 12.69
C GLU A 113 24.62 -13.41 13.95
N ASN A 114 23.46 -12.99 14.49
CA ASN A 114 23.37 -12.21 15.73
C ASN A 114 22.12 -12.59 16.57
N PRO A 115 22.26 -13.48 17.57
CA PRO A 115 21.15 -14.03 18.35
C PRO A 115 20.40 -12.99 19.22
N ASP A 116 21.02 -11.86 19.52
CA ASP A 116 20.40 -10.78 20.31
C ASP A 116 19.26 -10.07 19.57
N MET A 117 19.30 -10.04 18.23
CA MET A 117 18.20 -9.48 17.43
C MET A 117 16.94 -10.35 17.50
N LEU A 118 17.12 -11.67 17.57
CA LEU A 118 16.00 -12.61 17.75
C LEU A 118 15.34 -12.39 19.12
N LYS A 119 16.16 -12.19 20.15
CA LYS A 119 15.68 -11.94 21.52
C LYS A 119 14.80 -10.69 21.60
N ASN A 120 15.15 -9.62 20.89
CA ASN A 120 14.38 -8.37 20.85
C ASN A 120 13.07 -8.44 20.06
N LEU A 121 12.89 -9.44 19.18
CA LEU A 121 11.66 -9.62 18.40
C LEU A 121 10.65 -10.53 19.10
N LEU A 122 11.08 -11.30 20.10
CA LEU A 122 10.20 -12.10 20.94
C LEU A 122 9.33 -11.20 21.82
N THR A 123 8.08 -11.61 22.04
CA THR A 123 7.24 -10.95 23.04
C THR A 123 7.84 -11.13 24.45
N PRO A 124 7.58 -10.22 25.40
CA PRO A 124 8.13 -10.30 26.76
C PRO A 124 7.84 -11.65 27.43
N GLU A 125 6.65 -12.22 27.21
CA GLU A 125 6.29 -13.54 27.73
C GLU A 125 7.13 -14.68 27.12
N GLN A 126 7.43 -14.60 25.81
CA GLN A 126 8.27 -15.59 25.12
C GLN A 126 9.75 -15.48 25.52
N GLN A 127 10.24 -14.28 25.82
CA GLN A 127 11.60 -14.08 26.34
C GLN A 127 11.77 -14.72 27.72
N VAL A 128 10.82 -14.50 28.63
CA VAL A 128 10.86 -15.08 29.98
C VAL A 128 10.80 -16.60 29.93
N MET A 129 10.00 -17.18 29.03
CA MET A 129 9.96 -18.65 28.86
C MET A 129 11.30 -19.21 28.36
N PHE A 130 11.97 -18.50 27.43
CA PHE A 130 13.29 -18.87 26.94
C PHE A 130 14.37 -18.80 28.03
N GLU A 131 14.39 -17.72 28.81
CA GLU A 131 15.31 -17.54 29.94
C GLU A 131 15.06 -18.58 31.05
N THR A 132 13.79 -18.93 31.29
CA THR A 132 13.42 -19.97 32.25
C THR A 132 13.98 -21.33 31.82
N CYS A 133 13.81 -21.72 30.55
CA CYS A 133 14.40 -22.95 30.00
C CYS A 133 15.93 -22.94 30.07
N GLN A 134 16.58 -21.82 29.74
CA GLN A 134 18.03 -21.68 29.81
C GLN A 134 18.53 -21.86 31.26
N SER A 135 17.86 -21.24 32.23
CA SER A 135 18.22 -21.35 33.65
C SER A 135 18.07 -22.77 34.19
N MET A 136 17.12 -23.56 33.68
CA MET A 136 16.99 -24.97 34.05
C MET A 136 18.15 -25.81 33.48
N PHE A 137 18.61 -25.51 32.26
CA PHE A 137 19.75 -26.19 31.65
C PHE A 137 21.10 -25.82 32.25
N GLU A 138 21.30 -24.55 32.66
CA GLU A 138 22.55 -24.13 33.32
C GLU A 138 22.67 -24.64 34.76
N ASN A 139 21.56 -24.91 35.45
CA ASN A 139 21.57 -25.46 36.80
C ASN A 139 21.83 -26.98 36.87
N ASP A 140 21.87 -27.68 35.74
CA ASP A 140 22.16 -29.12 35.63
C ASP A 140 23.62 -29.44 35.24
N ILE A 141 24.53 -28.46 35.21
CA ILE A 141 25.97 -28.73 35.20
C ILE A 141 26.44 -28.79 36.66
N PRO A 142 26.62 -29.97 37.28
CA PRO A 142 27.28 -30.05 38.56
C PRO A 142 28.69 -29.47 38.40
N ASN A 143 29.03 -28.49 39.25
CA ASN A 143 30.42 -28.05 39.43
C ASN A 143 31.31 -29.29 39.51
N ALA A 144 32.23 -29.42 38.55
CA ALA A 144 33.34 -30.36 38.60
C ALA A 144 34.21 -30.09 39.84
#